data_AF-G0R688-F1
#
_entry.id   AF-G0R688-F1
#
_cell.length_a   1.000
_cell.length_b   1.000
_cell.length_c   1.000
_cell.angle_alpha   90.00
_cell.angle_beta   90.00
_cell.angle_gamma   90.00
#
_symmetry.space_group_name_H-M   'P 1'
#
loop_
_entity.id
_entity.type
_entity.pdbx_description
1 polymer ?
#
loop_
_entity_poly.entity_id
_entity_poly.type
_entity_poly.pdbx_seq_one_letter_code
_entity_poly.pdbx_strand_id
1 'polypeptide(L)'
;MFMQPSSNSKYPKEKYDWVNAADVQHIRSEGLKVIPIFSNYTYQEIDFLLSKVNGVYFPGGDADLWLDVQQKEGFTRMTNTAQQFNEKGDYFPLWGTCLGFQLMSLGFTNYEKILDDVKDQNNTKSGNIIALKGKMFEQLDENGLFSQKNLINF
;
A
#
# COMPACT_ATOMS: atom_id res chain seq x y z
N MET A 1 3.28 -6.47 4.05
CA MET A 1 2.15 -5.54 4.32
C MET A 1 2.57 -4.63 5.44
N PHE A 2 2.51 -3.33 5.24
CA PHE A 2 2.88 -2.35 6.26
C PHE A 2 1.84 -2.31 7.38
N MET A 3 2.29 -2.38 8.63
CA MET A 3 1.45 -2.27 9.83
C MET A 3 1.50 -0.83 10.35
N GLN A 4 0.40 -0.36 10.92
CA GLN A 4 0.31 1.00 11.46
C GLN A 4 0.39 0.98 12.98
N PRO A 5 1.00 1.98 13.63
CA PRO A 5 0.92 2.12 15.08
C PRO A 5 -0.54 2.20 15.54
N SER A 6 -0.85 1.57 16.66
CA SER A 6 -2.22 1.54 17.18
C SER A 6 -2.71 2.92 17.59
N SER A 7 -3.93 3.28 17.18
CA SER A 7 -4.65 4.47 17.64
C SER A 7 -5.54 4.19 18.86
N ASN A 8 -5.58 2.95 19.37
CA ASN A 8 -6.45 2.53 20.45
C ASN A 8 -5.78 2.73 21.82
N SER A 9 -6.39 3.47 22.73
CA SER A 9 -5.83 3.74 24.06
C SER A 9 -5.56 2.48 24.91
N LYS A 10 -6.27 1.37 24.64
CA LYS A 10 -6.03 0.07 25.29
C LYS A 10 -4.76 -0.62 24.80
N TYR A 11 -4.29 -0.27 23.60
CA TYR A 11 -3.13 -0.86 22.94
C TYR A 11 -2.14 0.27 22.56
N PRO A 12 -1.25 0.69 23.47
CA PRO A 12 -0.37 1.83 23.23
C PRO A 12 0.51 1.66 21.99
N LYS A 13 0.62 2.72 21.18
CA LYS A 13 1.35 2.73 19.89
C LYS A 13 2.83 2.37 20.02
N GLU A 14 3.43 2.55 21.19
CA GLU A 14 4.83 2.21 21.46
C GLU A 14 5.06 0.69 21.54
N LYS A 15 3.98 -0.10 21.63
CA LYS A 15 4.03 -1.56 21.82
C LYS A 15 3.22 -2.34 20.79
N TYR A 16 2.24 -1.70 20.15
CA TYR A 16 1.27 -2.36 19.30
C TYR A 16 1.12 -1.64 17.98
N ASP A 17 1.28 -2.43 16.91
CA ASP A 17 0.78 -2.09 15.59
C ASP A 17 -0.52 -2.83 15.31
N TRP A 18 -1.24 -2.37 14.30
CA TRP A 18 -2.47 -2.97 13.82
C TRP A 18 -2.56 -2.90 12.29
N VAL A 19 -3.49 -3.68 11.77
CA VAL A 19 -3.96 -3.61 10.39
C VAL A 19 -5.43 -4.03 10.36
N ASN A 20 -6.19 -3.57 9.38
CA ASN A 20 -7.56 -4.05 9.21
C ASN A 20 -7.54 -5.51 8.73
N ALA A 21 -8.34 -6.36 9.38
CA ALA A 21 -8.48 -7.75 8.98
C ALA A 21 -9.01 -7.90 7.55
N ALA A 22 -9.83 -6.95 7.08
CA ALA A 22 -10.35 -6.92 5.72
C ALA A 22 -9.22 -6.82 4.67
N ASP A 23 -8.20 -5.99 4.92
CA ASP A 23 -7.04 -5.87 4.02
C ASP A 23 -6.25 -7.18 3.95
N VAL A 24 -6.05 -7.84 5.09
CA VAL A 24 -5.38 -9.14 5.16
C VAL A 24 -6.18 -10.22 4.43
N GLN A 25 -7.50 -10.24 4.60
CA GLN A 25 -8.39 -11.18 3.93
C GLN A 25 -8.40 -10.97 2.42
N HIS A 26 -8.47 -9.72 1.97
CA HIS A 26 -8.42 -9.38 0.54
C HIS A 26 -7.13 -9.84 -0.12
N ILE A 27 -5.97 -9.54 0.45
CA ILE A 27 -4.69 -9.98 -0.13
C ILE A 27 -4.59 -11.52 -0.15
N ARG A 28 -5.09 -12.20 0.90
CA ARG A 28 -5.11 -13.66 0.94
C ARG A 28 -6.09 -14.30 -0.03
N SER A 29 -7.21 -13.64 -0.36
CA SER A 29 -8.17 -14.18 -1.35
C SER A 29 -7.55 -14.29 -2.74
N GLU A 30 -6.56 -13.45 -3.04
CA GLU A 30 -5.77 -13.49 -4.28
C GLU A 30 -4.65 -14.55 -4.25
N GLY A 31 -4.65 -15.46 -3.27
CA GLY A 31 -3.66 -16.53 -3.14
C GLY A 31 -2.30 -16.10 -2.58
N LEU A 32 -2.16 -14.83 -2.15
CA LEU A 32 -0.92 -14.29 -1.62
C LEU A 32 -0.73 -14.60 -0.13
N LYS A 33 0.54 -14.78 0.27
CA LYS A 33 0.93 -14.85 1.69
C LYS A 33 1.26 -13.46 2.21
N VAL A 34 0.75 -13.13 3.40
CA VAL A 34 0.96 -11.83 4.03
C VAL A 34 2.00 -11.95 5.13
N ILE A 35 3.08 -11.16 5.00
CA ILE A 35 4.09 -10.95 6.04
C ILE A 35 3.98 -9.52 6.56
N PRO A 36 3.92 -9.30 7.89
CA PRO A 36 3.86 -7.95 8.46
C PRO A 36 5.23 -7.25 8.36
N ILE A 37 5.18 -5.96 8.05
CA ILE A 37 6.30 -5.02 8.18
C ILE A 37 5.86 -4.07 9.30
N PHE A 38 6.46 -4.20 10.49
CA PHE A 38 6.08 -3.39 11.64
C PHE A 38 6.63 -1.97 11.51
N SER A 39 5.91 -1.01 12.06
CA SER A 39 6.19 0.44 11.97
C SER A 39 7.53 0.82 12.63
N ASN A 40 7.98 0.02 13.60
CA ASN A 40 9.21 0.24 14.35
C ASN A 40 10.43 -0.52 13.80
N TYR A 41 10.31 -1.21 12.66
CA TYR A 41 11.44 -1.89 12.04
C TYR A 41 12.56 -0.91 11.68
N THR A 42 13.80 -1.35 11.88
CA THR A 42 15.01 -0.68 11.44
C THR A 42 15.18 -0.79 9.92
N TYR A 43 16.05 0.03 9.33
CA TYR A 43 16.33 -0.04 7.89
C TYR A 43 16.89 -1.40 7.46
N GLN A 44 17.71 -2.02 8.32
CA GLN A 44 18.26 -3.34 8.05
C GLN A 44 17.18 -4.42 8.05
N GLU A 45 16.22 -4.35 8.98
CA GLU A 45 15.07 -5.27 9.02
C GLU A 45 14.15 -5.07 7.81
N ILE A 46 13.89 -3.81 7.43
CA ILE A 46 13.15 -3.48 6.21
C ILE A 46 13.85 -4.07 4.99
N ASP A 47 15.12 -3.75 4.76
CA ASP A 47 15.88 -4.23 3.60
C ASP A 47 15.97 -5.75 3.56
N PHE A 48 16.23 -6.38 4.70
CA PHE A 48 16.24 -7.83 4.82
C PHE A 48 14.90 -8.40 4.38
N LEU A 49 13.79 -7.86 4.88
CA LEU A 49 12.46 -8.36 4.54
C LEU A 49 12.11 -8.10 3.07
N LEU A 50 12.44 -6.93 2.53
CA LEU A 50 12.24 -6.61 1.10
C LEU A 50 13.00 -7.56 0.18
N SER A 51 14.16 -8.07 0.61
CA SER A 51 14.90 -9.11 -0.14
C SER A 51 14.24 -10.49 -0.16
N LYS A 52 13.16 -10.69 0.61
CA LYS A 52 12.48 -11.99 0.80
C LYS A 52 11.03 -12.00 0.34
N VAL A 53 10.45 -10.85 0.04
CA VAL A 53 9.05 -10.73 -0.39
C VAL A 53 8.97 -10.28 -1.85
N ASN A 54 7.79 -10.37 -2.43
CA ASN A 54 7.56 -10.06 -3.85
C ASN A 54 6.93 -8.69 -4.08
N GLY A 55 6.72 -7.90 -3.03
CA GLY A 55 6.04 -6.61 -3.13
C GLY A 55 5.59 -6.09 -1.76
N VAL A 56 5.09 -4.86 -1.74
CA VAL A 56 4.58 -4.22 -0.52
C VAL A 56 3.18 -3.66 -0.75
N TYR A 57 2.28 -3.99 0.18
CA TYR A 57 0.96 -3.40 0.29
C TYR A 57 0.91 -2.43 1.48
N PHE A 58 0.45 -1.20 1.22
CA PHE A 58 0.21 -0.13 2.17
C PHE A 58 -1.31 0.03 2.38
N PRO A 59 -1.85 -0.40 3.54
CA PRO A 59 -3.28 -0.34 3.84
C PRO A 59 -3.79 1.10 4.02
N GLY A 60 -5.12 1.23 4.03
CA GLY A 60 -5.79 2.44 4.50
C GLY A 60 -5.69 2.61 6.02
N GLY A 61 -6.06 3.77 6.53
CA GLY A 61 -6.04 4.08 7.96
C GLY A 61 -6.06 5.58 8.22
N ASP A 62 -5.95 5.94 9.49
CA ASP A 62 -6.06 7.33 9.96
C ASP A 62 -4.81 7.75 10.77
N ALA A 63 -3.70 7.02 10.62
CA ALA A 63 -2.45 7.35 11.29
C ALA A 63 -1.76 8.53 10.60
N ASP A 64 -1.24 9.48 11.39
CA ASP A 64 -0.42 10.60 10.91
C ASP A 64 1.02 10.14 10.58
N LEU A 65 1.16 9.18 9.67
CA LEU A 65 2.43 8.51 9.36
C LEU A 65 3.49 9.45 8.75
N TRP A 66 3.08 10.63 8.26
CA TRP A 66 4.00 11.64 7.71
C TRP A 66 4.62 12.54 8.79
N LEU A 67 4.01 12.62 9.98
CA LEU A 67 4.52 13.43 11.09
C LEU A 67 5.54 12.66 11.94
N ASP A 68 5.53 11.33 11.87
CA ASP A 68 6.52 10.48 12.51
C ASP A 68 7.72 10.24 11.56
N VAL A 69 8.89 10.71 11.98
CA VAL A 69 10.12 10.65 11.16
C VAL A 69 10.49 9.20 10.83
N GLN A 70 10.40 8.27 11.80
CA GLN A 70 10.78 6.88 11.57
C GLN A 70 9.86 6.21 10.55
N GLN A 71 8.55 6.46 10.66
CA GLN A 71 7.58 5.88 9.74
C GLN A 71 7.73 6.46 8.33
N LYS A 72 7.93 7.77 8.23
CA LYS A 72 8.22 8.45 6.96
C LYS A 72 9.49 7.89 6.32
N GLU A 73 10.58 7.78 7.06
CA GLU A 73 11.84 7.26 6.53
C GLU A 73 11.75 5.77 6.15
N GLY A 74 11.04 4.96 6.94
CA GLY A 74 10.74 3.57 6.61
C GLY A 74 9.92 3.45 5.32
N PHE A 75 8.91 4.30 5.14
CA PHE A 75 8.14 4.40 3.91
C PHE A 75 9.03 4.77 2.71
N THR A 76 9.80 5.86 2.82
CA THR A 76 10.74 6.30 1.79
C THR A 76 11.77 5.21 1.45
N ARG A 77 12.25 4.45 2.44
CA ARG A 77 13.15 3.33 2.21
C ARG A 77 12.49 2.26 1.36
N MET A 78 11.26 1.85 1.70
CA MET A 78 10.51 0.84 0.94
C MET A 78 10.24 1.28 -0.50
N THR A 79 9.82 2.53 -0.72
CA THR A 79 9.55 3.04 -2.08
C THR A 79 10.82 3.13 -2.92
N ASN A 80 11.92 3.63 -2.34
CA ASN A 80 13.20 3.74 -3.04
C ASN A 80 13.79 2.38 -3.37
N THR A 81 13.73 1.42 -2.44
CA THR A 81 14.21 0.05 -2.69
C THR A 81 13.40 -0.62 -3.81
N ALA A 82 12.08 -0.47 -3.79
CA ALA A 82 11.23 -0.97 -4.89
C ALA A 82 11.59 -0.34 -6.23
N GLN A 83 11.82 0.98 -6.28
CA GLN A 83 12.27 1.65 -7.49
C GLN A 83 13.60 1.07 -7.99
N GLN A 84 14.59 0.88 -7.11
CA GLN A 84 15.88 0.30 -7.47
C GLN A 84 15.78 -1.13 -7.99
N PHE A 85 14.87 -1.95 -7.46
CA PHE A 85 14.61 -3.29 -8.01
C PHE A 85 14.04 -3.19 -9.42
N ASN A 86 13.02 -2.36 -9.62
CA ASN A 86 12.39 -2.20 -10.93
C ASN A 86 13.36 -1.62 -11.98
N GLU A 87 14.24 -0.68 -11.61
CA GLU A 87 15.29 -0.13 -12.49
C GLU A 87 16.31 -1.19 -12.95
N LYS A 88 16.52 -2.24 -12.13
CA LYS A 88 17.38 -3.38 -12.46
C LYS A 88 16.64 -4.49 -13.23
N GLY A 89 15.35 -4.30 -13.52
CA GLY A 89 14.49 -5.29 -14.16
C GLY A 89 13.93 -6.35 -13.21
N ASP A 90 14.12 -6.20 -11.89
CA ASP A 90 13.49 -7.06 -10.88
C ASP A 90 12.14 -6.46 -10.49
N TYR A 91 11.06 -7.05 -11.02
CA TYR A 91 9.73 -6.48 -10.89
C TYR A 91 9.23 -6.54 -9.44
N PHE A 92 9.07 -5.38 -8.82
CA PHE A 92 8.67 -5.27 -7.41
C PHE A 92 7.48 -4.31 -7.25
N PRO A 93 6.23 -4.83 -7.23
CA PRO A 93 5.03 -4.01 -7.13
C PRO A 93 4.85 -3.37 -5.74
N LEU A 94 4.37 -2.13 -5.77
CA LEU A 94 3.83 -1.43 -4.61
C LEU A 94 2.34 -1.18 -4.83
N TRP A 95 1.55 -1.34 -3.78
CA TRP A 95 0.11 -1.04 -3.80
C TRP A 95 -0.27 -0.21 -2.58
N GLY A 96 -1.04 0.87 -2.79
CA GLY A 96 -1.52 1.74 -1.73
C GLY A 96 -3.03 1.95 -1.79
N THR A 97 -3.71 1.75 -0.66
CA THR A 97 -5.15 2.01 -0.50
C THR A 97 -5.35 3.17 0.47
N CYS A 98 -6.17 4.17 0.12
CA CYS A 98 -6.48 5.33 0.97
C CYS A 98 -5.20 6.01 1.51
N LEU A 99 -4.93 5.94 2.82
CA LEU A 99 -3.69 6.42 3.44
C LEU A 99 -2.42 5.92 2.73
N GLY A 100 -2.37 4.63 2.35
CA GLY A 100 -1.24 4.09 1.59
C GLY A 100 -1.03 4.79 0.24
N PHE A 101 -2.10 5.19 -0.44
CA PHE A 101 -2.01 5.97 -1.69
C PHE A 101 -1.51 7.39 -1.45
N GLN A 102 -1.94 8.02 -0.35
CA GLN A 102 -1.44 9.34 0.06
C GLN A 102 0.06 9.29 0.34
N LEU A 103 0.52 8.28 1.09
CA LEU A 103 1.94 8.08 1.38
C LEU A 103 2.75 7.88 0.11
N MET A 104 2.29 7.03 -0.82
CA MET A 104 2.96 6.83 -2.10
C MET A 104 3.08 8.13 -2.87
N SER A 105 2.00 8.91 -2.93
CA SER A 105 2.02 10.20 -3.62
C SER A 105 3.00 11.18 -2.97
N LEU A 106 3.09 11.21 -1.63
CA LEU A 106 4.06 12.01 -0.90
C LEU A 106 5.50 11.52 -1.09
N GLY A 107 5.73 10.21 -1.05
CA GLY A 107 7.07 9.62 -1.18
C GLY A 107 7.66 9.69 -2.59
N PHE A 108 6.82 9.72 -3.63
CA PHE A 108 7.26 9.89 -5.02
C PHE A 108 7.29 11.34 -5.49
N THR A 109 6.89 12.30 -4.66
CA THR A 109 6.93 13.72 -4.99
C THR A 109 7.87 14.49 -4.08
N ASN A 110 8.46 15.57 -4.60
CA ASN A 110 9.28 16.49 -3.81
C ASN A 110 8.45 17.64 -3.21
N TYR A 111 7.13 17.49 -3.15
CA TYR A 111 6.21 18.55 -2.72
C TYR A 111 5.83 18.37 -1.24
N GLU A 112 5.80 19.48 -0.51
CA GLU A 112 5.43 19.47 0.91
C GLU A 112 3.92 19.38 1.14
N LYS A 113 3.11 19.77 0.14
CA LYS A 113 1.66 19.68 0.18
C LYS A 113 1.10 19.30 -1.20
N ILE A 114 0.48 18.12 -1.25
CA ILE A 114 -0.20 17.58 -2.45
C ILE A 114 -1.62 17.10 -2.15
N LEU A 115 -2.04 17.18 -0.89
CA LEU A 115 -3.33 16.71 -0.40
C LEU A 115 -4.25 17.91 -0.14
N ASP A 116 -5.49 17.79 -0.58
CA ASP A 116 -6.57 18.74 -0.33
C ASP A 116 -7.65 18.11 0.55
N ASP A 117 -8.27 18.92 1.38
CA ASP A 117 -9.40 18.51 2.20
C ASP A 117 -10.64 18.33 1.33
N VAL A 118 -11.11 17.09 1.23
CA VAL A 118 -12.32 16.74 0.49
C VAL A 118 -13.32 16.07 1.43
N LYS A 119 -14.59 16.48 1.35
CA LYS A 119 -15.68 15.85 2.10
C LYS A 119 -16.07 14.53 1.42
N ASP A 120 -15.30 13.48 1.69
CA ASP A 120 -15.44 12.17 1.07
C ASP A 120 -15.41 11.00 2.07
N GLN A 121 -16.01 11.21 3.24
CA GLN A 121 -16.13 10.19 4.27
C GLN A 121 -17.51 9.54 4.24
N ASN A 122 -17.53 8.21 4.36
CA ASN A 122 -18.74 7.38 4.49
C ASN A 122 -19.77 7.53 3.36
N ASN A 123 -19.29 7.48 2.12
CA ASN A 123 -20.07 7.67 0.93
C ASN A 123 -19.58 6.75 -0.20
N THR A 124 -20.52 6.35 -1.06
CA THR A 124 -20.25 5.52 -2.24
C THR A 124 -20.35 6.37 -3.49
N LYS A 125 -19.36 6.25 -4.38
CA LYS A 125 -19.31 6.96 -5.66
C LYS A 125 -19.06 5.98 -6.79
N SER A 126 -19.71 6.21 -7.93
CA SER A 126 -19.26 5.59 -9.18
C SER A 126 -17.98 6.28 -9.65
N GLY A 127 -17.02 5.48 -10.09
CA GLY A 127 -15.81 5.96 -10.75
C GLY A 127 -15.93 5.82 -12.26
N ASN A 128 -15.47 6.81 -13.01
CA ASN A 128 -15.25 6.66 -14.44
C ASN A 128 -13.81 6.18 -14.67
N ILE A 129 -13.64 5.01 -15.28
CA ILE A 129 -12.31 4.52 -15.67
C ILE A 129 -11.89 5.27 -16.93
N ILE A 130 -11.13 6.34 -16.74
CA ILE A 130 -10.64 7.19 -17.83
C ILE A 130 -9.40 6.62 -18.55
N ALA A 131 -8.77 5.59 -17.97
CA ALA A 131 -7.53 5.00 -18.46
C ALA A 131 -7.66 3.48 -18.67
N LEU A 132 -8.56 3.06 -19.58
CA LEU A 132 -8.70 1.66 -19.99
C LEU A 132 -7.42 1.04 -20.60
N LYS A 133 -6.39 1.85 -20.86
CA LYS A 133 -5.06 1.40 -21.33
C LYS A 133 -4.05 1.11 -20.21
N GLY A 134 -4.41 1.32 -18.95
CA GLY A 134 -3.53 1.01 -17.81
C GLY A 134 -3.51 -0.48 -17.50
N LYS A 135 -2.35 -1.02 -17.09
CA LYS A 135 -2.20 -2.44 -16.71
C LYS A 135 -3.19 -2.91 -15.65
N MET A 136 -3.59 -2.03 -14.72
CA MET A 136 -4.51 -2.35 -13.63
C MET A 136 -5.89 -2.83 -14.13
N PHE A 137 -6.37 -2.29 -15.26
CA PHE A 137 -7.70 -2.57 -15.79
C PHE A 137 -7.66 -3.31 -17.13
N GLU A 138 -6.49 -3.78 -17.56
CA GLU A 138 -6.30 -4.37 -18.89
C GLU A 138 -7.10 -5.66 -19.12
N GLN A 139 -7.50 -6.33 -18.03
CA GLN A 139 -8.29 -7.56 -18.06
C GLN A 139 -9.80 -7.33 -17.95
N LEU A 140 -10.24 -6.09 -17.72
CA LEU A 140 -11.66 -5.73 -17.67
C LEU A 140 -12.22 -5.58 -19.08
N ASP A 141 -13.46 -6.02 -19.28
CA ASP A 141 -14.22 -5.73 -20.49
C ASP A 141 -14.76 -4.28 -20.49
N GLU A 142 -15.46 -3.91 -21.57
CA GLU A 142 -16.06 -2.58 -21.72
C GLU A 142 -17.12 -2.24 -20.66
N ASN A 143 -17.64 -3.25 -19.95
CA ASN A 143 -18.59 -3.09 -18.84
C ASN A 143 -17.90 -3.09 -17.47
N GLY A 144 -16.57 -3.15 -17.42
CA GLY A 144 -15.80 -3.21 -16.18
C GLY A 144 -15.85 -4.56 -15.49
N LEU A 145 -16.18 -5.65 -16.20
CA LEU A 145 -16.27 -6.99 -15.66
C LEU A 145 -15.05 -7.83 -16.07
N PHE A 146 -14.61 -8.70 -15.16
CA PHE A 146 -13.66 -9.75 -15.50
C PHE A 146 -14.36 -10.82 -16.32
N SER A 147 -13.83 -11.13 -17.51
CA SER A 147 -14.28 -12.31 -18.24
C SER A 147 -13.66 -13.57 -17.63
N GLN A 148 -14.41 -14.68 -17.57
CA GLN A 148 -13.88 -15.96 -17.10
C GLN A 148 -12.70 -16.48 -17.93
N LYS A 149 -12.50 -15.96 -19.15
CA LYS A 149 -11.33 -16.26 -19.99
C LYS A 149 -10.06 -15.52 -19.56
N ASN A 150 -10.20 -14.40 -18.86
CA ASN A 150 -9.08 -13.56 -18.40
C ASN A 150 -8.60 -13.91 -16.99
N LEU A 151 -9.34 -14.76 -16.27
CA LEU A 151 -8.89 -15.36 -15.01
C LEU A 151 -7.87 -16.45 -15.34
N ILE A 152 -6.65 -16.06 -15.67
CA ILE A 152 -5.53 -17.00 -15.82
C ILE A 152 -5.22 -17.52 -14.41
N ASN A 153 -5.18 -18.85 -14.29
CA ASN A 153 -4.70 -19.54 -13.10
C ASN A 153 -3.29 -19.03 -12.75
N PHE A 154 -3.12 -18.53 -11.53
CA PHE A 154 -1.82 -18.31 -10.90
C PHE A 154 -1.11 -19.65 -10.63
#